data_AF-G5AJB4-F1
#
_entry.id   AF-G5AJB4-F1
#
_cell.length_a   1.000
_cell.length_b   1.000
_cell.length_c   1.000
_cell.angle_alpha   90.00
_cell.angle_beta   90.00
_cell.angle_gamma   90.00
#
_symmetry.space_group_name_H-M   'P 1'
#
loop_
_entity.id
_entity.type
_entity.pdbx_description
1 polymer ?
#
loop_
_entity_poly.entity_id
_entity_poly.type
_entity_poly.pdbx_seq_one_letter_code
_entity_poly.pdbx_strand_id
1 'polypeptide(L)'
;MRKRWRGACLFGRRLLRFFTSFQVELRGNYSVERVRNLTTYHQTTSTLWALLVAVVSPFPCLVVVALVDCVPLAAPKEGLRANYLFWFRDYVSIALMTCAILEQFRINVPGLKINSMKTISMPIISSAGAIAFMIVMASVIGFPLPFALVVGIPVWFAALII
;
A
#
# COMPACT_ATOMS: atom_id res chain seq x y z
N MET A 1 -36.58 -6.03 -18.97
CA MET A 1 -36.17 -5.83 -17.56
C MET A 1 -35.42 -7.02 -16.90
N ARG A 2 -35.52 -8.28 -17.39
CA ARG A 2 -34.88 -9.47 -16.78
C ARG A 2 -33.34 -9.61 -16.91
N LYS A 3 -32.70 -8.92 -17.86
CA LYS A 3 -31.23 -9.02 -18.08
C LYS A 3 -30.40 -8.22 -17.06
N ARG A 4 -30.91 -7.09 -16.56
CA ARG A 4 -30.21 -6.21 -15.59
C ARG A 4 -30.00 -6.88 -14.23
N TRP A 5 -30.96 -7.69 -13.79
CA TRP A 5 -30.89 -8.47 -12.55
C TRP A 5 -29.88 -9.63 -12.59
N ARG A 6 -29.69 -10.27 -13.76
CA ARG A 6 -28.67 -11.33 -13.90
C ARG A 6 -27.25 -10.77 -13.80
N GLY A 7 -27.00 -9.59 -14.37
CA GLY A 7 -25.72 -8.90 -14.27
C GLY A 7 -25.37 -8.50 -12.83
N ALA A 8 -26.32 -7.92 -12.10
CA ALA A 8 -26.17 -7.58 -10.68
C ALA A 8 -25.93 -8.82 -9.80
N CYS A 9 -26.62 -9.93 -10.07
CA CYS A 9 -26.45 -11.18 -9.32
C CYS A 9 -25.11 -11.87 -9.63
N LEU A 10 -24.64 -11.81 -10.88
CA LEU A 10 -23.31 -12.30 -11.29
C LEU A 10 -22.17 -11.44 -10.70
N PHE A 11 -22.34 -10.12 -10.70
CA PHE A 11 -21.41 -9.18 -10.09
C PHE A 11 -21.36 -9.37 -8.57
N GLY A 12 -22.52 -9.49 -7.92
CA GLY A 12 -22.65 -9.83 -6.51
C GLY A 12 -21.95 -11.15 -6.16
N ARG A 13 -22.12 -12.21 -6.97
CA ARG A 13 -21.39 -13.49 -6.78
C ARG A 13 -19.89 -13.40 -7.06
N ARG A 14 -19.44 -12.50 -7.95
CA ARG A 14 -18.00 -12.25 -8.17
C ARG A 14 -17.39 -11.49 -7.00
N LEU A 15 -18.05 -10.44 -6.54
CA LEU A 15 -17.68 -9.70 -5.33
C LEU A 15 -17.68 -10.61 -4.12
N LEU A 16 -18.72 -11.43 -3.91
CA LEU A 16 -18.75 -12.39 -2.80
C LEU A 16 -17.57 -13.35 -2.88
N ARG A 17 -17.31 -13.97 -4.04
CA ARG A 17 -16.14 -14.85 -4.20
C ARG A 17 -14.80 -14.12 -3.98
N PHE A 18 -14.72 -12.86 -4.39
CA PHE A 18 -13.55 -12.01 -4.14
C PHE A 18 -13.41 -11.72 -2.65
N PHE A 19 -14.44 -11.21 -1.96
CA PHE A 19 -14.45 -10.98 -0.52
C PHE A 19 -14.18 -12.25 0.30
N THR A 20 -14.79 -13.38 -0.05
CA THR A 20 -14.49 -14.68 0.57
C THR A 20 -13.06 -15.15 0.31
N SER A 21 -12.41 -14.66 -0.77
CA SER A 21 -10.97 -14.89 -1.00
C SER A 21 -10.05 -13.99 -0.19
N PHE A 22 -10.52 -12.81 0.26
CA PHE A 22 -9.80 -11.91 1.18
C PHE A 22 -10.00 -12.30 2.65
N GLN A 23 -11.04 -13.06 2.97
CA GLN A 23 -11.34 -13.46 4.34
C GLN A 23 -10.46 -14.65 4.77
N VAL A 24 -9.21 -14.35 5.10
CA VAL A 24 -8.18 -15.31 5.53
C VAL A 24 -8.61 -16.07 6.80
N GLU A 25 -9.41 -15.45 7.68
CA GLU A 25 -9.94 -16.07 8.91
C GLU A 25 -10.92 -17.22 8.66
N LEU A 26 -11.69 -17.22 7.56
CA LEU A 26 -12.65 -18.29 7.26
C LEU A 26 -12.03 -19.50 6.56
N ARG A 27 -10.76 -19.40 6.14
CA ARG A 27 -9.96 -20.51 5.61
C ARG A 27 -8.81 -20.80 6.57
N GLY A 28 -9.15 -21.14 7.81
CA GLY A 28 -8.23 -21.54 8.90
C GLY A 28 -7.25 -22.68 8.60
N ASN A 29 -7.12 -23.12 7.35
CA ASN A 29 -5.97 -23.86 6.86
C ASN A 29 -4.83 -22.88 6.62
N TYR A 30 -4.15 -22.46 7.69
CA TYR A 30 -2.73 -22.15 7.55
C TYR A 30 -2.10 -23.27 6.74
N SER A 31 -1.38 -22.94 5.66
CA SER A 31 -0.66 -23.97 4.90
C SER A 31 0.16 -24.79 5.91
N VAL A 32 -0.06 -26.11 5.94
CA VAL A 32 0.66 -27.03 6.85
C VAL A 32 2.16 -26.80 6.74
N GLU A 33 2.62 -26.41 5.55
CA GLU A 33 3.98 -26.02 5.25
C GLU A 33 4.46 -24.79 6.03
N ARG A 34 3.64 -23.73 6.16
CA ARG A 34 4.00 -22.54 6.95
C ARG A 34 4.14 -22.86 8.43
N VAL A 35 3.22 -23.66 8.97
CA VAL A 35 3.26 -24.07 10.38
C VAL A 35 4.47 -24.96 10.63
N ARG A 36 4.74 -25.93 9.75
CA ARG A 36 5.92 -26.79 9.82
C ARG A 36 7.22 -26.00 9.78
N ASN A 37 7.30 -25.01 8.89
CA ASN A 37 8.48 -24.12 8.78
C ASN A 37 8.68 -23.28 10.04
N LEU A 38 7.61 -22.76 10.64
CA LEU A 38 7.69 -22.01 11.90
C LEU A 38 8.19 -22.91 13.06
N THR A 39 7.63 -24.10 13.21
CA THR A 39 8.06 -25.06 14.24
C THR A 39 9.53 -25.46 14.05
N THR A 40 9.94 -25.69 12.81
CA THR A 40 11.34 -26.03 12.47
C THR A 40 12.27 -24.85 12.78
N TYR A 41 11.88 -23.63 12.45
CA TYR A 41 12.63 -22.42 12.75
C TYR A 41 12.78 -22.20 14.26
N HIS A 42 11.71 -22.39 15.03
CA HIS A 42 11.73 -22.28 16.49
C HIS A 42 12.63 -23.33 17.15
N GLN A 43 12.70 -24.55 16.61
CA GLN A 43 13.54 -25.62 17.16
C GLN A 43 15.03 -25.47 16.80
N THR A 44 15.33 -24.88 15.65
CA THR A 44 16.70 -24.76 15.13
C THR A 44 17.39 -23.44 15.43
N THR A 45 16.63 -22.36 15.65
CA THR A 45 17.16 -21.00 15.80
C THR A 45 17.30 -20.62 17.27
N SER A 46 18.43 -20.00 17.64
CA SER A 46 18.63 -19.43 18.97
C SER A 46 17.69 -18.26 19.22
N THR A 47 17.16 -18.14 20.44
CA THR A 47 16.31 -17.02 20.88
C THR A 47 16.99 -15.67 20.70
N LEU A 48 18.31 -15.61 20.88
CA LEU A 48 19.11 -14.40 20.64
C LEU A 48 19.12 -13.98 19.16
N TRP A 49 19.22 -14.94 18.25
CA TRP A 49 19.16 -14.67 16.81
C TRP A 49 17.78 -14.17 16.39
N ALA A 50 16.70 -14.77 16.94
CA ALA A 50 15.34 -14.30 16.68
C ALA A 50 15.11 -12.87 17.20
N LEU A 51 15.58 -12.55 18.41
CA LEU A 51 15.53 -11.20 18.97
C LEU A 51 16.32 -10.20 18.12
N LEU A 52 17.52 -10.57 17.68
CA LEU A 52 18.33 -9.72 16.79
C LEU A 52 17.59 -9.44 15.49
N VAL A 53 17.05 -10.46 14.82
CA VAL A 53 16.29 -10.28 13.57
C VAL A 53 15.06 -9.40 13.80
N ALA A 54 14.34 -9.58 14.91
CA ALA A 54 13.19 -8.75 15.25
C ALA A 54 13.59 -7.27 15.41
N VAL A 55 14.68 -6.99 16.12
CA VAL A 55 15.20 -5.62 16.33
C VAL A 55 15.75 -5.02 15.04
N VAL A 56 16.44 -5.79 14.21
CA VAL A 56 17.10 -5.30 12.99
C VAL A 56 16.11 -5.15 11.83
N SER A 57 15.06 -5.96 11.75
CA SER A 57 14.07 -5.93 10.66
C SER A 57 13.43 -4.57 10.36
N PRO A 58 13.11 -3.69 11.34
CA PRO A 58 12.60 -2.35 11.04
C PRO A 58 13.67 -1.35 10.55
N PHE A 59 14.96 -1.57 10.83
CA PHE A 59 16.01 -0.59 10.54
C PHE A 59 16.10 -0.19 9.06
N PRO A 60 16.05 -1.12 8.08
CA PRO A 60 16.04 -0.75 6.67
C PRO A 60 14.90 0.21 6.32
N CYS A 61 13.70 -0.04 6.87
CA CYS A 61 12.55 0.85 6.68
C CYS A 61 12.79 2.22 7.32
N LEU A 62 13.30 2.25 8.55
CA LEU A 62 13.63 3.51 9.24
C LEU A 62 14.67 4.33 8.49
N VAL A 63 15.69 3.70 7.92
CA VAL A 63 16.71 4.38 7.10
C VAL A 63 16.06 5.00 5.87
N VAL A 64 15.20 4.26 5.15
CA VAL A 64 14.51 4.79 3.97
C VAL A 64 13.62 5.98 4.32
N VAL A 65 12.84 5.88 5.40
CA VAL A 65 11.97 6.98 5.85
C VAL A 65 12.79 8.19 6.29
N ALA A 66 13.87 7.99 7.05
CA ALA A 66 14.76 9.07 7.46
C ALA A 66 15.39 9.78 6.26
N LEU A 67 15.81 9.05 5.22
CA LEU A 67 16.34 9.65 3.98
C LEU A 67 15.29 10.52 3.27
N VAL A 68 14.03 10.08 3.28
CA VAL A 68 12.90 10.83 2.72
C VAL A 68 12.59 12.07 3.56
N ASP A 69 12.68 11.99 4.89
CA ASP A 69 12.39 13.09 5.82
C ASP A 69 13.53 14.12 5.95
N CYS A 70 14.77 13.73 5.65
CA CYS A 70 15.93 14.64 5.63
C CYS A 70 15.87 15.68 4.50
N VAL A 71 14.94 15.56 3.55
CA VAL A 71 14.79 16.52 2.46
C VAL A 71 14.27 17.86 3.02
N PRO A 72 14.96 18.99 2.77
CA PRO A 72 14.57 20.28 3.34
C PRO A 72 13.23 20.76 2.75
N LEU A 73 12.36 21.30 3.61
CA LEU A 73 11.09 21.91 3.22
C LEU A 73 11.20 23.43 3.28
N ALA A 74 10.60 24.11 2.30
CA ALA A 74 10.46 25.56 2.32
C ALA A 74 9.36 25.97 3.32
N ALA A 75 9.29 27.27 3.65
CA ALA A 75 8.25 27.77 4.53
C ALA A 75 6.86 27.52 3.90
N PRO A 76 5.86 27.03 4.66
CA PRO A 76 4.53 26.79 4.10
C PRO A 76 3.85 28.03 3.51
N LYS A 77 4.28 29.22 3.95
CA LYS A 77 3.78 30.52 3.48
C LYS A 77 4.19 30.83 2.04
N GLU A 78 5.22 30.18 1.50
CA GLU A 78 5.69 30.36 0.13
C GLU A 78 4.81 29.61 -0.90
N GLY A 79 3.84 28.84 -0.40
CA GLY A 79 2.79 28.24 -1.20
C GLY A 79 3.22 26.98 -1.96
N LEU A 80 2.33 26.55 -2.86
CA LEU A 80 2.38 25.26 -3.55
C LEU A 80 3.65 25.07 -4.40
N ARG A 81 4.06 26.11 -5.14
CA ARG A 81 5.15 26.03 -6.13
C ARG A 81 6.54 26.02 -5.49
N ALA A 82 6.71 26.75 -4.39
CA ALA A 82 7.96 26.75 -3.62
C ALA A 82 8.21 25.40 -2.94
N ASN A 83 7.14 24.69 -2.59
CA ASN A 83 7.19 23.40 -1.89
C ASN A 83 7.18 22.19 -2.85
N TYR A 84 7.90 22.24 -3.97
CA TYR A 84 7.98 21.10 -4.90
C TYR A 84 8.63 19.86 -4.27
N LEU A 85 9.60 20.06 -3.36
CA LEU A 85 10.25 18.97 -2.61
C LEU A 85 9.28 18.24 -1.68
N PHE A 86 8.28 18.95 -1.12
CA PHE A 86 7.23 18.34 -0.31
C PHE A 86 6.42 17.33 -1.15
N TRP A 87 6.02 17.71 -2.37
CA TRP A 87 5.28 16.81 -3.27
C TRP A 87 6.11 15.63 -3.75
N PHE A 88 7.41 15.85 -4.01
CA PHE A 88 8.31 14.76 -4.36
C PHE A 88 8.46 13.75 -3.22
N ARG A 89 8.65 14.25 -1.99
CA ARG A 89 8.72 13.42 -0.79
C ARG A 89 7.45 12.60 -0.61
N ASP A 90 6.30 13.26 -0.70
CA ASP A 90 5.00 12.61 -0.54
C ASP A 90 4.73 11.57 -1.65
N TYR A 91 5.14 11.86 -2.89
CA TYR A 91 5.12 10.91 -4.00
C TYR A 91 5.92 9.64 -3.69
N VAL A 92 7.16 9.79 -3.23
CA VAL A 92 8.04 8.65 -2.90
C VAL A 92 7.46 7.85 -1.75
N SER A 93 6.97 8.50 -0.69
CA SER A 93 6.33 7.84 0.45
C SER A 93 5.11 7.02 0.03
N ILE A 94 4.18 7.61 -0.73
CA ILE A 94 2.98 6.91 -1.21
C ILE A 94 3.36 5.74 -2.11
N ALA A 95 4.35 5.90 -3.01
CA ALA A 95 4.82 4.82 -3.87
C ALA A 95 5.39 3.66 -3.05
N LEU A 96 6.27 3.94 -2.07
CA LEU A 96 6.86 2.91 -1.21
C LEU A 96 5.82 2.19 -0.36
N MET A 97 4.85 2.93 0.23
CA MET A 97 3.74 2.34 0.97
C MET A 97 2.90 1.43 0.06
N THR A 98 2.64 1.85 -1.18
CA THR A 98 1.87 1.05 -2.14
C THR A 98 2.62 -0.22 -2.55
N CYS A 99 3.93 -0.14 -2.79
CA CYS A 99 4.77 -1.31 -3.03
C CYS A 99 4.67 -2.31 -1.87
N ALA A 100 4.80 -1.84 -0.62
CA ALA A 100 4.72 -2.67 0.56
C ALA A 100 3.34 -3.35 0.70
N ILE A 101 2.25 -2.61 0.44
CA ILE A 101 0.89 -3.14 0.46
C ILE A 101 0.70 -4.23 -0.61
N LEU A 102 1.17 -3.99 -1.85
CA LEU A 102 1.05 -4.97 -2.94
C LEU A 102 1.88 -6.24 -2.68
N GLU A 103 3.08 -6.08 -2.11
CA GLU A 103 3.91 -7.21 -1.67
C GLU A 103 3.23 -8.01 -0.56
N GLN A 104 2.62 -7.34 0.43
CA GLN A 104 1.82 -7.99 1.47
C GLN A 104 0.64 -8.75 0.87
N PHE A 105 -0.07 -8.19 -0.11
CA PHE A 105 -1.16 -8.89 -0.79
C PHE A 105 -0.65 -10.11 -1.58
N ARG A 106 0.49 -9.99 -2.25
CA ARG A 106 1.10 -11.10 -3.00
C ARG A 106 1.45 -12.28 -2.09
N ILE A 107 1.96 -12.00 -0.89
CA ILE A 107 2.37 -13.03 0.08
C ILE A 107 1.16 -13.62 0.83
N ASN A 108 0.18 -12.79 1.19
CA ASN A 108 -0.93 -13.20 2.05
C ASN A 108 -2.15 -13.71 1.29
N VAL A 109 -2.29 -13.37 0.01
CA VAL A 109 -3.44 -13.76 -0.82
C VAL A 109 -2.96 -14.58 -2.04
N PRO A 110 -2.76 -15.91 -1.90
CA PRO A 110 -2.27 -16.76 -2.99
C PRO A 110 -3.17 -16.78 -4.24
N GLY A 111 -4.44 -16.38 -4.08
CA GLY A 111 -5.40 -16.28 -5.19
C GLY A 111 -5.22 -15.02 -6.06
N LEU A 112 -4.48 -14.02 -5.56
CA LEU A 112 -4.25 -12.76 -6.25
C LEU A 112 -2.94 -12.87 -7.04
N LYS A 113 -3.04 -13.22 -8.33
CA LYS A 113 -1.89 -13.29 -9.24
C LYS A 113 -1.39 -11.88 -9.60
N ILE A 114 -0.78 -11.19 -8.64
CA ILE A 114 -0.09 -9.92 -8.87
C ILE A 114 1.24 -10.24 -9.56
N ASN A 115 1.39 -9.78 -10.80
CA ASN A 115 2.65 -9.88 -11.54
C ASN A 115 3.71 -8.94 -10.95
N SER A 116 4.99 -9.31 -11.00
CA SER A 116 6.09 -8.47 -10.50
C SER A 116 6.13 -7.10 -11.20
N MET A 117 5.82 -7.06 -12.50
CA MET A 117 5.71 -5.80 -13.26
C MET A 117 4.58 -4.89 -12.74
N LYS A 118 3.44 -5.47 -12.32
CA LYS A 118 2.33 -4.72 -11.72
C LYS A 118 2.69 -4.17 -10.34
N THR A 119 3.54 -4.90 -9.61
CA THR A 119 4.03 -4.45 -8.29
C THR A 119 4.89 -3.19 -8.40
N ILE A 120 5.48 -2.92 -9.57
CA ILE A 120 6.28 -1.70 -9.82
C ILE A 120 5.43 -0.62 -10.50
N SER A 121 4.61 -0.97 -11.48
CA SER A 121 3.84 0.02 -12.25
C SER A 121 2.67 0.63 -11.47
N MET A 122 1.95 -0.16 -10.67
CA MET A 122 0.77 0.31 -9.94
C MET A 122 1.12 1.37 -8.88
N PRO A 123 2.20 1.23 -8.08
CA PRO A 123 2.66 2.28 -7.17
C PRO A 123 2.97 3.58 -7.89
N ILE A 124 3.69 3.53 -9.02
CA ILE A 124 4.09 4.72 -9.80
C ILE A 124 2.86 5.49 -10.29
N ILE A 125 1.89 4.78 -10.87
CA ILE A 125 0.67 5.38 -11.44
C ILE A 125 -0.23 5.91 -10.34
N SER A 126 -0.46 5.13 -9.28
CA SER A 126 -1.34 5.50 -8.18
C SER A 126 -0.81 6.67 -7.36
N SER A 127 0.49 6.72 -7.07
CA SER A 127 1.11 7.84 -6.37
C SER A 127 1.14 9.11 -7.23
N ALA A 128 1.41 8.99 -8.54
CA ALA A 128 1.36 10.14 -9.46
C ALA A 128 -0.05 10.74 -9.53
N GLY A 129 -1.08 9.89 -9.66
CA GLY A 129 -2.47 10.32 -9.68
C GLY A 129 -2.90 10.99 -8.37
N ALA A 130 -2.55 10.40 -7.23
CA ALA A 130 -2.87 10.95 -5.91
C ALA A 130 -2.21 12.32 -5.70
N ILE A 131 -0.93 12.47 -6.06
CA ILE A 131 -0.19 13.74 -5.93
C ILE A 131 -0.76 14.81 -6.86
N ALA A 132 -1.01 14.48 -8.13
CA ALA A 132 -1.62 15.42 -9.07
C ALA A 132 -2.98 15.92 -8.54
N PHE A 133 -3.80 15.01 -7.99
CA PHE A 133 -5.08 15.37 -7.39
C PHE A 133 -4.91 16.27 -6.15
N MET A 134 -3.99 15.93 -5.24
CA MET A 134 -3.71 16.76 -4.06
C MET A 134 -3.18 18.15 -4.43
N ILE A 135 -2.35 18.27 -5.46
CA ILE A 135 -1.87 19.57 -5.98
C ILE A 135 -3.05 20.42 -6.48
N VAL A 136 -3.98 19.82 -7.23
CA VAL A 136 -5.20 20.50 -7.68
C VAL A 136 -6.05 20.95 -6.49
N MET A 137 -6.28 20.07 -5.52
CA MET A 137 -7.05 20.42 -4.31
C MET A 137 -6.37 21.50 -3.47
N ALA A 138 -5.03 21.48 -3.37
CA ALA A 138 -4.26 22.50 -2.69
C ALA A 138 -4.36 23.87 -3.37
N SER A 139 -4.57 23.90 -4.70
CA SER A 139 -4.81 25.15 -5.43
C SER A 139 -6.20 25.75 -5.17
N VAL A 140 -7.19 24.92 -4.81
CA VAL A 140 -8.57 25.32 -4.53
C VAL A 140 -8.77 25.69 -3.05
N ILE A 141 -8.24 24.87 -2.14
CA ILE A 141 -8.43 25.02 -0.69
C ILE A 141 -7.35 25.91 -0.06
N GLY A 142 -6.15 25.95 -0.65
CA GLY A 142 -4.97 26.61 -0.10
C GLY A 142 -3.93 25.61 0.42
N PHE A 143 -2.69 26.09 0.56
CA PHE A 143 -1.56 25.32 1.05
C PHE A 143 -1.20 25.78 2.48
N PRO A 144 -0.91 24.85 3.42
CA PRO A 144 -0.89 23.39 3.27
C PRO A 144 -2.29 22.77 3.17
N LEU A 145 -2.42 21.72 2.36
CA LEU A 145 -3.70 21.02 2.15
C LEU A 145 -4.11 20.28 3.45
N PRO A 146 -5.28 20.58 4.05
CA PRO A 146 -5.75 19.86 5.23
C PRO A 146 -6.04 18.40 4.87
N PHE A 147 -5.58 17.48 5.71
CA PHE A 147 -5.76 16.04 5.53
C PHE A 147 -5.29 15.50 4.17
N ALA A 148 -4.16 16.02 3.64
CA ALA A 148 -3.64 15.68 2.31
C ALA A 148 -3.70 14.18 1.98
N LEU A 149 -3.18 13.32 2.88
CA LEU A 149 -3.24 11.87 2.71
C LEU A 149 -4.67 11.36 2.46
N VAL A 150 -5.64 11.80 3.26
CA VAL A 150 -7.05 11.38 3.13
C VAL A 150 -7.66 11.89 1.81
N VAL A 151 -7.28 13.09 1.38
CA VAL A 151 -7.70 13.65 0.09
C VAL A 151 -7.15 12.83 -1.08
N GLY A 152 -5.93 12.29 -0.98
CA GLY A 152 -5.32 11.44 -2.01
C GLY A 152 -5.91 10.02 -2.11
N ILE A 153 -6.49 9.49 -1.02
CA ILE A 153 -7.01 8.12 -0.90
C ILE A 153 -7.96 7.71 -2.05
N PRO A 154 -8.98 8.50 -2.44
CA PRO A 154 -9.94 8.08 -3.47
C PRO A 154 -9.29 7.82 -4.83
N VAL A 155 -8.36 8.69 -5.25
CA VAL A 155 -7.64 8.55 -6.52
C VAL A 155 -6.64 7.39 -6.46
N TRP A 156 -5.93 7.28 -5.34
CA TRP A 156 -5.03 6.15 -5.10
C TRP A 156 -5.75 4.80 -5.18
N PHE A 157 -6.89 4.65 -4.49
CA PHE A 157 -7.69 3.43 -4.54
C PHE A 157 -8.24 3.16 -5.95
N ALA A 158 -8.74 4.18 -6.64
CA ALA A 158 -9.24 4.02 -8.00
C ALA A 158 -8.13 3.52 -8.95
N ALA A 159 -6.92 4.07 -8.83
CA ALA A 159 -5.76 3.65 -9.64
C ALA A 159 -5.30 2.21 -9.34
N LEU A 160 -5.55 1.69 -8.13
CA LEU A 160 -5.25 0.30 -7.79
C LEU A 160 -6.28 -0.71 -8.31
N ILE A 161 -7.49 -0.27 -8.60
CA ILE A 161 -8.58 -1.14 -9.08
C ILE A 161 -8.53 -1.31 -10.61
N ILE A 162 -8.01 -0.31 -11.32
CA ILE A 162 -7.88 -0.28 -12.80
C ILE A 162 -6.67 -1.10 -13.24
#